data_AF-A0A6F9CIP6-F1
#
_entry.id   AF-A0A6F9CIP6-F1
#
_cell.length_a   1.000
_cell.length_b   1.000
_cell.length_c   1.000
_cell.angle_alpha   90.00
_cell.angle_beta   90.00
_cell.angle_gamma   90.00
#
_symmetry.space_group_name_H-M   'P 1'
#
loop_
_entity.id
_entity.type
_entity.pdbx_description
1 polymer ?
#
loop_
_entity_poly.entity_id
_entity_poly.type
_entity_poly.pdbx_seq_one_letter_code
_entity_poly.pdbx_strand_id
1 'polypeptide(L)'
;MSVYIQGVIPHKITSFHINLQCGESEGSDVGFHFSPRFDSWDKVVFNSCQEGKWGSEEETHHMPFSKGDAFEMVIIINQEGYQA
;
A
#
# COMPACT_ATOMS: atom_id res chain seq x y z
N MET A 1 -11.61 1.76 12.77
CA MET A 1 -11.58 0.40 12.17
C MET A 1 -10.14 0.06 11.85
N SER A 2 -9.76 -1.21 11.76
CA SER A 2 -8.39 -1.59 11.37
C SER A 2 -8.39 -2.82 10.47
N VAL A 3 -7.43 -2.87 9.55
CA VAL A 3 -7.11 -4.04 8.75
C VAL A 3 -5.76 -4.57 9.20
N TYR A 4 -5.70 -5.85 9.55
CA TYR A 4 -4.47 -6.52 9.98
C TYR A 4 -4.01 -7.49 8.90
N ILE A 5 -2.74 -7.41 8.51
CA ILE A 5 -2.16 -8.17 7.40
C ILE A 5 -0.86 -8.81 7.89
N GLN A 6 -0.73 -10.11 7.63
CA GLN A 6 0.53 -10.84 7.81
C GLN A 6 0.93 -11.46 6.48
N GLY A 7 2.22 -11.51 6.23
CA GLY A 7 2.75 -12.11 5.02
C GLY A 7 4.24 -12.31 5.07
N VAL A 8 4.79 -12.78 3.95
CA VAL A 8 6.23 -12.93 3.73
C VAL A 8 6.57 -12.25 2.43
N ILE A 9 7.59 -11.41 2.44
CA ILE A 9 8.10 -10.76 1.24
C ILE A 9 8.97 -11.76 0.47
N PRO A 10 8.66 -12.09 -0.79
CA PRO A 10 9.52 -12.95 -1.59
C PRO A 10 10.92 -12.35 -1.79
N HIS A 11 11.97 -13.19 -1.81
CA HIS A 11 13.34 -12.73 -2.06
C HIS A 11 13.51 -12.01 -3.41
N LYS A 12 12.73 -12.39 -4.43
CA LYS A 12 12.81 -11.85 -5.80
C LYS A 12 11.57 -11.03 -6.15
N ILE A 13 11.28 -9.99 -5.37
CA ILE A 13 10.19 -9.05 -5.62
C ILE A 13 10.72 -7.70 -6.11
N THR A 14 9.92 -7.02 -6.94
CA THR A 14 10.13 -5.63 -7.36
C THR A 14 9.16 -4.66 -6.68
N SER A 15 7.91 -5.08 -6.46
CA SER A 15 6.91 -4.31 -5.71
C SER A 15 5.73 -5.20 -5.33
N PHE A 16 4.92 -4.72 -4.39
CA PHE A 16 3.54 -5.20 -4.18
C PHE A 16 2.65 -4.01 -3.84
N HIS A 17 1.34 -4.23 -3.75
CA HIS A 17 0.42 -3.19 -3.30
C HIS A 17 -0.74 -3.77 -2.48
N ILE A 18 -1.31 -2.91 -1.65
CA ILE A 18 -2.55 -3.14 -0.91
C ILE A 18 -3.51 -2.02 -1.32
N ASN A 19 -4.69 -2.40 -1.80
CA ASN A 19 -5.74 -1.45 -2.18
C ASN A 19 -6.96 -1.63 -1.27
N LEU A 20 -7.43 -0.53 -0.68
CA LEU A 20 -8.76 -0.45 -0.09
C LEU A 20 -9.71 0.10 -1.16
N GLN A 21 -10.43 -0.80 -1.82
CA GLN A 21 -11.33 -0.47 -2.94
C GLN A 21 -12.72 -0.07 -2.46
N CYS A 22 -13.37 0.78 -3.24
CA CYS A 22 -14.74 1.25 -3.00
C CYS A 22 -15.82 0.31 -3.58
N GLY A 23 -15.42 -0.79 -4.21
CA GLY A 23 -16.32 -1.76 -4.82
C GLY A 23 -15.62 -3.06 -5.20
N GLU A 24 -16.40 -4.08 -5.55
CA GLU A 24 -15.91 -5.43 -5.88
C GLU A 24 -15.46 -5.57 -7.35
N SER A 25 -15.88 -4.66 -8.23
CA SER A 25 -15.54 -4.74 -9.65
C SER A 25 -14.10 -4.30 -9.90
N GLU A 26 -13.45 -4.95 -10.87
CA GLU A 26 -12.20 -4.44 -11.43
C GLU A 26 -12.41 -3.00 -11.93
N GLY A 27 -11.48 -2.11 -11.56
CA GLY A 27 -11.58 -0.68 -11.88
C GLY A 27 -12.41 0.15 -10.90
N SER A 28 -12.93 -0.43 -9.82
CA SER A 28 -13.50 0.36 -8.72
C SER A 28 -12.48 1.36 -8.19
N ASP A 29 -12.96 2.53 -7.78
CA ASP A 29 -12.14 3.55 -7.12
C ASP A 29 -11.37 2.97 -5.93
N VAL A 30 -10.20 3.54 -5.68
CA VAL A 30 -9.29 3.10 -4.63
C VAL A 30 -9.18 4.24 -3.62
N GLY A 31 -9.80 4.06 -2.45
CA GLY A 31 -9.73 5.05 -1.37
C GLY A 31 -8.33 5.15 -0.75
N PHE A 32 -7.57 4.05 -0.76
CA PHE A 32 -6.20 4.00 -0.29
C PHE A 32 -5.38 2.97 -1.06
N HIS A 33 -4.30 3.43 -1.68
CA HIS A 33 -3.29 2.61 -2.35
C HIS A 33 -1.99 2.70 -1.56
N PHE A 34 -1.49 1.56 -1.10
CA PHE A 34 -0.21 1.41 -0.42
C PHE A 34 0.71 0.54 -1.27
N SER A 35 1.88 1.06 -1.67
CA SER A 35 2.69 0.45 -2.74
C SER A 35 4.18 0.49 -2.44
N PRO A 36 4.71 -0.51 -1.73
CA PRO A 36 6.14 -0.69 -1.55
C PRO A 36 6.81 -1.09 -2.86
N ARG A 37 7.83 -0.32 -3.24
CA ARG A 37 8.65 -0.50 -4.44
C ARG A 37 10.08 -0.77 -3.98
N PHE A 38 10.59 -1.94 -4.35
CA PHE A 38 11.95 -2.42 -4.04
C PHE A 38 12.88 -2.26 -5.24
N ASP A 39 13.07 -1.02 -5.68
CA ASP A 39 13.94 -0.65 -6.79
C ASP A 39 15.29 -0.09 -6.28
N SER A 40 16.04 0.66 -7.09
CA SER A 40 17.35 1.20 -6.64
C SER A 40 17.22 2.25 -5.53
N TRP A 41 16.02 2.80 -5.31
CA TRP A 41 15.73 3.75 -4.23
C TRP A 41 14.42 3.36 -3.55
N ASP A 42 14.50 2.26 -2.80
CA ASP A 42 13.42 1.69 -2.01
C ASP A 42 12.52 2.76 -1.38
N LYS A 43 11.23 2.64 -1.64
CA LYS A 43 10.21 3.57 -1.18
C LYS A 43 8.85 2.94 -1.06
N VAL A 44 8.01 3.56 -0.25
CA VAL A 44 6.58 3.27 -0.19
C VAL A 44 5.84 4.45 -0.79
N VAL A 45 4.99 4.15 -1.76
CA VAL A 45 4.12 5.15 -2.40
C VAL A 45 2.69 4.98 -1.89
N PHE A 46 2.06 6.11 -1.59
CA PHE A 46 0.67 6.22 -1.21
C PHE A 46 -0.08 7.03 -2.27
N ASN A 47 -1.32 6.62 -2.56
CA ASN A 47 -2.18 7.37 -3.46
C ASN A 47 -3.67 7.02 -3.23
N SER A 48 -4.56 7.68 -3.96
CA SER A 48 -5.95 7.28 -4.17
C SER A 48 -6.30 7.36 -5.66
N CYS A 49 -7.29 6.58 -6.08
CA CYS A 49 -7.82 6.60 -7.44
C CYS A 49 -9.31 6.94 -7.38
N GLN A 50 -9.71 8.03 -8.02
CA GLN A 50 -11.09 8.52 -8.04
C GLN A 50 -11.51 8.76 -9.48
N GLU A 51 -12.69 8.24 -9.86
CA GLU A 51 -13.17 8.25 -11.25
C GLU A 51 -12.13 7.67 -12.23
N GLY A 52 -11.43 6.61 -11.80
CA GLY A 52 -10.37 5.97 -12.57
C GLY A 52 -9.09 6.80 -12.77
N LYS A 53 -8.92 7.90 -12.05
CA LYS A 53 -7.72 8.75 -12.11
C LYS A 53 -6.95 8.71 -10.79
N TRP A 54 -5.65 8.44 -10.89
CA TRP A 54 -4.72 8.54 -9.76
C TRP A 54 -4.48 10.00 -9.37
N GLY A 55 -4.45 10.27 -8.07
CA GLY A 55 -4.03 11.54 -7.50
C GLY A 55 -2.51 11.74 -7.55
N SER A 56 -2.04 12.77 -6.85
CA SER A 56 -0.62 13.00 -6.64
C SER A 56 -0.05 11.93 -5.70
N GLU A 57 1.08 11.33 -6.07
CA GLU A 57 1.78 10.37 -5.21
C GLU A 57 2.35 11.07 -3.97
N GLU A 58 2.10 10.48 -2.81
CA GLU A 58 2.90 10.73 -1.60
C GLU A 58 3.91 9.59 -1.45
N GLU A 59 5.15 9.87 -1.07
CA GLU A 59 6.17 8.84 -0.91
C GLU A 59 7.01 9.02 0.34
N THR A 60 7.48 7.89 0.88
CA THR A 60 8.48 7.83 1.94
C THR A 60 9.57 6.84 1.59
N HIS A 61 10.80 7.16 1.96
CA HIS A 61 11.95 6.27 1.82
C HIS A 61 12.19 5.42 3.09
N HIS A 62 11.28 5.50 4.05
CA HIS A 62 11.27 4.57 5.18
C HIS A 62 10.62 3.26 4.74
N MET A 63 11.43 2.33 4.23
CA MET A 63 10.98 1.00 3.83
C MET A 63 10.82 0.09 5.06
N PRO A 64 9.59 -0.31 5.43
CA PRO A 64 9.37 -1.15 6.61
C PRO A 64 9.48 -2.66 6.30
N PHE A 65 9.73 -3.01 5.03
CA PHE A 65 9.75 -4.39 4.56
C PHE A 65 11.16 -4.83 4.16
N SER A 66 11.47 -6.11 4.33
CA SER A 66 12.75 -6.70 3.92
C SER A 66 12.51 -7.95 3.09
N LYS A 67 13.27 -8.10 1.98
CA LYS A 67 13.12 -9.22 1.05
C LYS A 67 13.50 -10.55 1.72
N GLY A 68 12.55 -11.48 1.75
CA GLY A 68 12.71 -12.79 2.40
C GLY A 68 12.09 -12.86 3.79
N ASP A 69 11.74 -11.72 4.39
CA ASP A 69 11.29 -11.67 5.77
C ASP A 69 9.76 -11.69 5.87
N ALA A 70 9.28 -12.22 6.99
CA ALA A 70 7.89 -12.08 7.40
C ALA A 70 7.61 -10.65 7.85
N PHE A 71 6.38 -10.19 7.65
CA PHE A 71 5.92 -8.89 8.13
C PHE A 71 4.53 -9.00 8.77
N GLU A 72 4.26 -8.03 9.64
CA GLU A 72 2.95 -7.74 10.17
C GLU A 72 2.66 -6.26 9.92
N MET A 73 1.45 -5.94 9.49
CA MET A 73 1.02 -4.58 9.17
C MET A 73 -0.39 -4.34 9.71
N VAL A 74 -0.60 -3.13 10.23
CA VAL A 74 -1.91 -2.65 10.65
C VAL A 74 -2.22 -1.36 9.91
N ILE A 75 -3.30 -1.36 9.13
CA ILE A 75 -3.85 -0.13 8.55
C ILE A 75 -4.96 0.34 9.49
N ILE A 76 -4.73 1.47 10.15
CA ILE A 76 -5.72 2.12 11.03
C ILE A 76 -6.54 3.10 10.19
N ILE A 77 -7.85 2.97 10.27
CA ILE A 77 -8.82 3.80 9.58
C ILE A 77 -9.52 4.68 10.62
N ASN A 78 -9.28 5.98 10.53
CA ASN A 78 -9.82 7.00 11.43
C ASN A 78 -10.55 8.09 10.62
N GLN A 79 -11.04 9.14 11.30
CA GLN A 79 -11.80 10.22 10.64
C GLN A 79 -10.92 11.15 9.78
N GLU A 80 -9.61 11.19 10.05
CA GLU A 80 -8.64 12.05 9.36
C GLU A 80 -7.99 11.34 8.14
N GLY A 81 -8.07 10.00 8.08
CA GLY A 81 -7.57 9.20 6.97
C GLY A 81 -7.06 7.83 7.39
N TYR A 82 -5.94 7.43 6.78
CA TYR A 82 -5.30 6.12 6.96
C TYR A 82 -3.92 6.28 7.61
N GLN A 83 -3.60 5.40 8.54
CA GLN A 83 -2.25 5.26 9.10
C GLN A 83 -1.77 3.83 8.83
N ALA A 84 -0.64 3.68 8.16
CA ALA A 84 -0.09 2.42 7.69
C ALA A 84 1.43 2.37 7.91
#